data_AF-A0A5Q4GNU4-F1
#
_entry.id   AF-A0A5Q4GNU4-F1
#
_cell.length_a   1.000
_cell.length_b   1.000
_cell.length_c   1.000
_cell.angle_alpha   90.00
_cell.angle_beta   90.00
_cell.angle_gamma   90.00
#
_symmetry.space_group_name_H-M   'P 1'
#
loop_
_entity.id
_entity.type
_entity.pdbx_description
1 polymer ?
#
loop_
_entity_poly.entity_id
_entity_poly.type
_entity_poly.pdbx_seq_one_letter_code
_entity_poly.pdbx_strand_id
1 'polypeptide(L)'
;MARAGRRLIMGVVAALLLSACAGVVTRPDPEADLDTRAVMLLDHGRHSSLVLTRADQSMVRYLYGDWRWYAERDTGFLRAFPTLFAPTRSALGRRQLAAPATEASLRRQIPVYIQAVHGFAVASERIDRLDRRLDEHFADHIEKSLFNDYYDLEFVPGPRPYTLFDNSNHVVADWLEELGVDVRGSPIFGHWRVENDSR
;
A
#
# COMPACT_ATOMS: atom_id res chain seq x y z
N MET A 1 1.25 39.01 -26.23
CA MET A 1 0.32 38.61 -25.14
C MET A 1 -0.20 37.17 -25.26
N ALA A 2 -0.51 36.62 -26.45
CA ALA A 2 -1.04 35.26 -26.61
C ALA A 2 -0.15 34.09 -26.11
N ARG A 3 1.18 34.22 -26.17
CA ARG A 3 2.13 33.18 -25.70
C ARG A 3 2.19 33.05 -24.16
N ALA A 4 1.92 34.12 -23.42
CA ALA A 4 1.95 34.10 -21.96
C ALA A 4 0.72 33.40 -21.37
N GLY A 5 -0.48 33.69 -21.91
CA GLY A 5 -1.73 33.01 -21.52
C GLY A 5 -1.72 31.51 -21.82
N ARG A 6 -1.15 31.09 -22.96
CA ARG A 6 -1.03 29.66 -23.31
C ARG A 6 -0.06 28.90 -22.41
N ARG A 7 1.01 29.55 -21.92
CA ARG A 7 1.94 28.96 -20.94
C ARG A 7 1.29 28.85 -19.55
N LEU A 8 0.50 29.85 -19.16
CA LEU A 8 -0.23 29.82 -17.89
C LEU A 8 -1.31 28.72 -17.88
N ILE A 9 -2.10 28.61 -18.95
CA ILE A 9 -3.13 27.56 -19.09
C ILE A 9 -2.48 26.16 -19.10
N MET A 10 -1.37 25.99 -19.83
CA MET A 10 -0.67 24.70 -19.86
C MET A 10 -0.04 24.35 -18.51
N GLY A 11 0.43 25.33 -17.74
CA GLY A 11 0.91 25.15 -16.37
C GLY A 11 -0.21 24.73 -15.40
N VAL A 12 -1.39 25.35 -15.50
CA VAL A 12 -2.56 25.02 -14.67
C VAL A 12 -3.10 23.62 -15.01
N VAL A 13 -3.21 23.27 -16.29
CA VAL A 13 -3.65 21.92 -16.70
C VAL A 13 -2.65 20.85 -16.25
N ALA A 14 -1.34 21.09 -16.38
CA ALA A 14 -0.33 20.17 -15.87
C ALA A 14 -0.40 20.02 -14.34
N ALA A 15 -0.59 21.11 -13.59
CA ALA A 15 -0.75 21.07 -12.14
C ALA A 15 -2.00 20.29 -11.70
N LEU A 16 -3.14 20.47 -12.39
CA LEU A 16 -4.38 19.73 -12.13
C LEU A 16 -4.24 18.23 -12.44
N LEU A 17 -3.58 17.88 -13.55
CA LEU A 17 -3.30 16.49 -13.91
C LEU A 17 -2.34 15.82 -12.92
N LEU A 18 -1.36 16.55 -12.38
CA LEU A 18 -0.45 16.03 -11.36
C LEU A 18 -1.14 15.85 -9.99
N SER A 19 -2.08 16.73 -9.62
CA SER A 19 -2.87 16.56 -8.39
C SER A 19 -3.85 15.40 -8.44
N ALA A 20 -4.27 14.97 -9.64
CA ALA A 20 -5.13 13.80 -9.83
C ALA A 20 -4.40 12.46 -9.64
N CYS A 21 -3.07 12.47 -9.59
CA CYS A 21 -2.21 11.30 -9.48
C CYS A 21 -1.73 11.01 -8.05
N ALA A 22 -2.37 11.62 -7.05
CA ALA A 22 -2.16 11.30 -5.65
C ALA A 22 -3.40 10.62 -5.06
N GLY A 23 -3.18 9.57 -4.27
CA GLY A 23 -4.20 9.01 -3.40
C GLY A 23 -4.38 9.92 -2.18
N VAL A 24 -5.60 10.40 -1.97
CA VAL A 24 -5.98 11.19 -0.81
C VAL A 24 -6.68 10.28 0.18
N VAL A 25 -6.16 10.21 1.39
CA VAL A 25 -6.70 9.41 2.48
C VAL A 25 -7.30 10.34 3.52
N THR A 26 -8.59 10.18 3.81
CA THR A 26 -9.23 10.89 4.92
C THR A 26 -9.05 10.07 6.20
N ARG A 27 -8.46 10.66 7.23
CA ARG A 27 -8.29 9.99 8.53
C ARG A 27 -9.68 9.68 9.12
N PRO A 28 -9.95 8.42 9.53
CA PRO A 28 -11.20 8.09 10.21
C PRO A 28 -11.37 8.91 11.49
N ASP A 29 -12.61 9.27 11.81
CA ASP A 29 -12.94 9.88 13.09
C ASP A 29 -12.67 8.89 14.23
N PRO A 30 -11.68 9.15 15.11
CA PRO A 30 -11.34 8.25 16.19
C PRO A 30 -12.43 8.15 17.27
N GLU A 31 -13.40 9.08 17.32
CA GLU A 31 -14.49 9.05 18.29
C GLU A 31 -15.72 8.24 17.81
N ALA A 32 -15.73 7.85 16.53
CA ALA A 32 -16.84 7.10 15.95
C ALA A 32 -16.92 5.64 16.44
N ASP A 33 -15.83 5.08 16.96
CA ASP A 33 -15.75 3.71 17.44
C ASP A 33 -14.89 3.62 18.72
N LEU A 34 -15.41 2.94 19.75
CA LEU A 34 -14.74 2.79 21.04
C LEU A 34 -13.69 1.66 21.02
N ASP A 35 -13.79 0.72 20.08
CA ASP A 35 -12.85 -0.40 19.91
C ASP A 35 -12.04 -0.26 18.62
N THR A 36 -10.94 0.50 18.71
CA THR A 36 -10.04 0.71 17.58
C THR A 36 -8.63 0.21 17.85
N ARG A 37 -7.97 -0.22 16.77
CA ARG A 37 -6.55 -0.57 16.74
C ARG A 37 -5.83 0.19 15.63
N ALA A 38 -4.50 0.25 15.77
CA ALA A 38 -3.65 0.95 14.82
C ALA A 38 -3.47 0.16 13.52
N VAL A 39 -3.61 0.88 12.40
CA VAL A 39 -3.17 0.47 11.07
C VAL A 39 -2.16 1.49 10.56
N MET A 40 -1.11 1.04 9.88
CA MET A 40 -0.17 1.94 9.21
C MET A 40 -0.08 1.69 7.72
N LEU A 41 -0.33 2.74 6.95
CA LEU A 41 0.10 2.83 5.56
C LEU A 41 1.58 3.21 5.54
N LEU A 42 2.40 2.38 4.90
CA LEU A 42 3.81 2.65 4.65
C LEU A 42 3.98 3.09 3.21
N ASP A 43 4.45 4.32 3.02
CA ASP A 43 4.84 4.85 1.72
C ASP A 43 6.35 4.62 1.50
N HIS A 44 6.70 3.90 0.44
CA HIS A 44 8.09 3.64 0.03
C HIS A 44 8.50 4.52 -1.19
N GLY A 45 7.72 5.54 -1.50
CA GLY A 45 7.92 6.52 -2.57
C GLY A 45 7.43 6.08 -3.96
N ARG A 46 7.45 4.78 -4.26
CA ARG A 46 6.95 4.22 -5.54
C ARG A 46 5.92 3.10 -5.37
N HIS A 47 5.85 2.55 -4.17
CA HIS A 47 4.93 1.49 -3.80
C HIS A 47 4.56 1.65 -2.32
N SER A 48 3.50 0.97 -1.92
CA SER A 48 3.02 1.01 -0.55
C SER A 48 2.80 -0.38 0.03
N SER A 49 2.85 -0.45 1.35
CA SER A 49 2.50 -1.65 2.12
C SER A 49 1.66 -1.25 3.33
N LEU A 50 0.98 -2.23 3.92
CA LEU A 50 0.07 -2.01 5.03
C LEU A 50 0.53 -2.82 6.24
N VAL A 51 0.48 -2.22 7.43
CA VAL A 51 0.72 -2.91 8.70
C VAL A 51 -0.57 -2.93 9.50
N LEU A 52 -0.99 -4.12 9.90
CA LEU A 52 -2.13 -4.34 10.77
C LEU A 52 -1.65 -4.70 12.18
N THR A 53 -2.33 -4.16 13.19
CA THR A 53 -2.11 -4.53 14.60
C THR A 53 -3.18 -5.52 15.04
N ARG A 54 -2.77 -6.73 15.44
CA ARG A 54 -3.64 -7.81 15.90
C ARG A 54 -4.10 -7.58 17.35
N ALA A 55 -5.09 -8.34 17.80
CA ALA A 55 -5.66 -8.23 19.14
C ALA A 55 -4.61 -8.45 20.25
N ASP A 56 -3.63 -9.32 20.01
CA ASP A 56 -2.49 -9.60 20.90
C ASP A 56 -1.36 -8.55 20.82
N GLN A 57 -1.60 -7.42 20.14
CA GLN A 57 -0.63 -6.35 19.85
C GLN A 57 0.51 -6.76 18.90
N SER A 58 0.54 -8.00 18.41
CA SER A 58 1.46 -8.38 17.35
C SER A 58 1.13 -7.61 16.07
N MET A 59 2.12 -7.42 15.21
CA MET A 59 1.95 -6.71 13.96
C MET A 59 2.20 -7.64 12.79
N VAL A 60 1.48 -7.41 11.70
CA VAL A 60 1.72 -8.08 10.43
C VAL A 60 1.78 -7.06 9.32
N ARG A 61 2.84 -7.12 8.52
CA ARG A 61 2.99 -6.33 7.29
C ARG A 61 2.53 -7.15 6.11
N TYR A 62 1.65 -6.56 5.30
CA TYR A 62 1.24 -7.08 4.02
C TYR A 62 1.74 -6.18 2.89
N LEU A 63 2.23 -6.81 1.82
CA LEU A 63 2.67 -6.13 0.59
C LEU A 63 2.02 -6.82 -0.61
N TYR A 64 1.59 -6.05 -1.59
CA TYR A 64 1.17 -6.58 -2.89
C TYR A 64 2.09 -6.05 -3.98
N GLY A 65 2.45 -6.89 -4.96
CA GLY A 65 3.38 -6.49 -6.00
C GLY A 65 3.45 -7.46 -7.16
N ASP A 66 4.29 -7.18 -8.14
CA ASP A 66 4.63 -8.12 -9.21
C ASP A 66 5.50 -9.28 -8.66
N TRP A 67 5.19 -10.51 -9.06
CA TRP A 67 5.89 -11.71 -8.59
C TRP A 67 7.38 -11.72 -8.95
N ARG A 68 7.72 -11.38 -10.19
CA ARG A 68 9.12 -11.39 -10.64
C ARG A 68 9.92 -10.32 -9.90
N TRP A 69 9.32 -9.15 -9.73
CA TRP A 69 9.96 -8.02 -9.06
C TRP A 69 10.17 -8.28 -7.56
N TYR A 70 9.12 -8.70 -6.85
CA TYR A 70 9.13 -8.77 -5.39
C TYR A 70 9.50 -10.14 -4.85
N ALA A 71 8.99 -11.23 -5.42
CA ALA A 71 9.32 -12.58 -4.97
C ALA A 71 10.68 -13.01 -5.54
N GLU A 72 10.87 -12.93 -6.86
CA GLU A 72 12.07 -13.46 -7.54
C GLU A 72 13.25 -12.47 -7.60
N ARG A 73 13.04 -11.18 -7.27
CA ARG A 73 14.06 -10.11 -7.37
C ARG A 73 14.62 -9.92 -8.79
N ASP A 74 13.87 -10.28 -9.83
CA ASP A 74 14.23 -10.06 -11.23
C ASP A 74 13.87 -8.62 -11.64
N THR A 75 14.74 -7.67 -11.30
CA THR A 75 14.52 -6.21 -11.48
C THR A 75 15.16 -5.63 -12.75
N GLY A 76 15.51 -6.46 -13.73
CA GLY A 76 16.23 -6.02 -14.94
C GLY A 76 15.47 -4.98 -15.79
N PHE A 77 16.09 -3.83 -16.07
CA PHE A 77 15.52 -2.66 -16.78
C PHE A 77 14.89 -3.00 -18.15
N LEU A 78 15.48 -3.94 -18.90
CA LEU A 78 15.00 -4.36 -20.22
C LEU A 78 13.73 -5.23 -20.17
N ARG A 79 13.33 -5.73 -19.00
CA ARG A 79 12.12 -6.56 -18.79
C ARG A 79 10.96 -5.79 -18.17
N ALA A 80 11.16 -4.52 -17.80
CA ALA A 80 10.16 -3.65 -17.18
C ALA A 80 9.30 -2.86 -18.18
N PHE A 81 9.71 -2.75 -19.45
CA PHE A 81 9.02 -1.90 -20.44
C PHE A 81 7.87 -2.59 -21.21
N PRO A 82 7.97 -3.88 -21.62
CA PRO A 82 6.85 -4.58 -22.27
C PRO A 82 5.74 -5.00 -21.28
N THR A 83 6.03 -5.02 -19.99
CA THR A 83 5.17 -5.52 -18.90
C THR A 83 4.24 -4.47 -18.30
N LEU A 84 4.42 -3.18 -18.61
CA LEU A 84 3.52 -2.12 -18.10
C LEU A 84 2.13 -2.13 -18.78
N PHE A 85 2.00 -2.79 -19.94
CA PHE A 85 0.74 -2.86 -20.70
C PHE A 85 0.13 -4.26 -20.79
N ALA A 86 0.76 -5.26 -20.18
CA ALA A 86 0.26 -6.63 -20.14
C ALA A 86 0.13 -7.10 -18.69
N PRO A 87 -0.99 -7.75 -18.30
CA PRO A 87 -1.12 -8.31 -16.96
C PRO A 87 0.01 -9.29 -16.64
N THR A 88 0.62 -9.14 -15.46
CA THR A 88 1.65 -10.05 -14.96
C THR A 88 1.15 -10.81 -13.73
N ARG A 89 1.91 -11.82 -13.30
CA ARG A 89 1.62 -12.55 -12.06
C ARG A 89 1.96 -11.66 -10.88
N SER A 90 1.03 -11.53 -9.93
CA SER A 90 1.27 -10.80 -8.68
C SER A 90 1.78 -11.69 -7.56
N ALA A 91 2.22 -11.06 -6.48
CA ALA A 91 2.62 -11.66 -5.22
C ALA A 91 1.93 -10.94 -4.05
N LEU A 92 1.51 -11.72 -3.06
CA LEU A 92 1.13 -11.25 -1.72
C LEU A 92 2.28 -11.59 -0.76
N GLY A 93 2.93 -10.57 -0.23
CA GLY A 93 3.97 -10.67 0.79
C GLY A 93 3.40 -10.52 2.19
N ARG A 94 3.90 -11.31 3.14
CA ARG A 94 3.55 -11.25 4.56
C ARG A 94 4.80 -11.33 5.43
N ARG A 95 4.81 -10.57 6.53
CA ARG A 95 5.76 -10.76 7.63
C ARG A 95 5.17 -10.31 8.96
N GLN A 96 5.43 -11.10 9.99
CA GLN A 96 5.20 -10.68 11.38
C GLN A 96 6.28 -9.70 11.85
N LEU A 97 5.85 -8.66 12.55
CA LEU A 97 6.70 -7.63 13.14
C LEU A 97 6.47 -7.58 14.65
N ALA A 98 7.52 -7.24 15.39
CA ALA A 98 7.47 -7.08 16.83
C ALA A 98 6.82 -5.75 17.22
N ALA A 99 5.92 -5.80 18.20
CA ALA A 99 5.32 -4.63 18.85
C ALA A 99 6.38 -3.69 19.47
N PRO A 100 6.07 -2.40 19.69
CA PRO A 100 4.81 -1.72 19.44
C PRO A 100 4.70 -1.12 18.03
N ALA A 101 3.48 -0.76 17.70
CA ALA A 101 3.05 -0.18 16.44
C ALA A 101 3.44 1.31 16.33
N THR A 102 4.74 1.59 16.24
CA THR A 102 5.29 2.96 16.13
C THR A 102 6.17 3.12 14.90
N GLU A 103 6.26 4.34 14.35
CA GLU A 103 7.14 4.64 13.21
C GLU A 103 8.60 4.23 13.47
N ALA A 104 9.13 4.53 14.67
CA ALA A 104 10.49 4.15 15.04
C ALA A 104 10.69 2.62 15.08
N SER A 105 9.68 1.87 15.54
CA SER A 105 9.73 0.39 15.53
C SER A 105 9.72 -0.15 14.10
N LEU A 106 8.86 0.39 13.23
CA LEU A 106 8.75 -0.04 11.84
C LEU A 106 10.04 0.24 11.06
N ARG A 107 10.63 1.42 11.21
CA ARG A 107 11.90 1.80 10.55
C ARG A 107 13.09 0.94 10.97
N ARG A 108 13.06 0.33 12.16
CA ARG A 108 14.12 -0.60 12.61
C ARG A 108 13.96 -2.00 12.06
N GLN A 109 12.73 -2.43 11.76
CA GLN A 109 12.42 -3.81 11.40
C GLN A 109 12.30 -4.02 9.89
N ILE A 110 11.97 -2.98 9.13
CA ILE A 110 11.76 -3.05 7.69
C ILE A 110 13.06 -2.64 6.97
N PRO A 111 13.68 -3.54 6.18
CA PRO A 111 15.00 -3.30 5.58
C PRO A 111 14.98 -2.33 4.39
N VAL A 112 13.80 -1.99 3.89
CA VAL A 112 13.62 -1.09 2.75
C VAL A 112 13.25 0.33 3.20
N TYR A 113 13.68 1.31 2.42
CA TYR A 113 13.43 2.72 2.71
C TYR A 113 11.93 3.02 2.87
N ILE A 114 11.57 3.72 3.95
CA ILE A 114 10.22 4.22 4.22
C ILE A 114 10.25 5.73 4.06
N GLN A 115 9.53 6.25 3.07
CA GLN A 115 9.38 7.68 2.84
C GLN A 115 8.50 8.29 3.94
N ALA A 116 7.32 7.69 4.18
CA ALA A 116 6.39 8.16 5.21
C ALA A 116 5.64 7.00 5.87
N VAL A 117 5.21 7.23 7.10
CA VAL A 117 4.32 6.33 7.86
C VAL A 117 3.05 7.10 8.21
N HIS A 118 1.91 6.57 7.81
CA HIS A 118 0.60 7.18 8.09
C HIS A 118 -0.21 6.23 8.98
N GLY A 119 -0.43 6.65 10.22
CA GLY A 119 -1.20 5.89 11.21
C GLY A 119 -2.67 6.28 11.24
N PHE A 120 -3.53 5.26 11.31
CA PHE A 120 -4.99 5.36 11.44
C PHE A 120 -5.45 4.52 12.63
N ALA A 121 -6.45 5.02 13.36
CA ALA A 121 -7.24 4.22 14.27
C ALA A 121 -8.43 3.69 13.49
N VAL A 122 -8.61 2.37 13.46
CA VAL A 122 -9.68 1.69 12.72
C VAL A 122 -10.36 0.68 13.64
N ALA A 123 -11.67 0.51 13.45
CA ALA A 123 -12.49 -0.52 14.07
C ALA A 123 -11.78 -1.89 14.08
N SER A 124 -11.59 -2.45 15.28
CA SER A 124 -10.93 -3.73 15.52
C SER A 124 -11.48 -4.85 14.62
N GLU A 125 -12.80 -4.95 14.48
CA GLU A 125 -13.46 -5.97 13.65
C GLU A 125 -13.02 -5.91 12.17
N ARG A 126 -12.85 -4.71 11.61
CA ARG A 126 -12.47 -4.54 10.20
C ARG A 126 -11.02 -4.97 9.98
N ILE A 127 -10.14 -4.70 10.95
CA ILE A 127 -8.76 -5.19 10.93
C ILE A 127 -8.75 -6.71 10.96
N ASP A 128 -9.51 -7.34 11.85
CA ASP A 128 -9.54 -8.80 11.95
C ASP A 128 -10.11 -9.47 10.70
N ARG A 129 -11.11 -8.86 10.06
CA ARG A 129 -11.66 -9.35 8.80
C ARG A 129 -10.63 -9.30 7.68
N LEU A 130 -9.96 -8.14 7.51
CA LEU A 130 -8.92 -7.98 6.48
C LEU A 130 -7.74 -8.92 6.74
N ASP A 131 -7.22 -8.96 7.97
CA ASP A 131 -6.10 -9.82 8.34
C ASP A 131 -6.43 -11.28 8.08
N ARG A 132 -7.59 -11.77 8.53
CA ARG A 132 -8.02 -13.15 8.30
C ARG A 132 -8.11 -13.48 6.81
N ARG A 133 -8.71 -12.61 6.00
CA ARG A 133 -8.82 -12.82 4.54
C ARG A 133 -7.46 -12.94 3.86
N LEU A 134 -6.50 -12.10 4.26
CA LEU A 134 -5.14 -12.13 3.70
C LEU A 134 -4.34 -13.32 4.22
N ASP A 135 -4.50 -13.68 5.49
CA ASP A 135 -3.83 -14.82 6.13
C ASP A 135 -4.33 -16.16 5.57
N GLU A 136 -5.64 -16.29 5.35
CA GLU A 136 -6.28 -17.44 4.68
C GLU A 136 -5.72 -17.60 3.25
N HIS A 137 -5.70 -16.52 2.46
CA HIS A 137 -5.10 -16.56 1.12
C HIS A 137 -3.63 -16.99 1.17
N PHE A 138 -2.89 -16.51 2.17
CA PHE A 138 -1.50 -16.88 2.37
C PHE A 138 -1.34 -18.37 2.71
N ALA A 139 -2.15 -18.88 3.64
CA ALA A 139 -2.15 -20.27 4.05
C ALA A 139 -2.49 -21.22 2.89
N ASP A 140 -3.50 -20.88 2.08
CA ASP A 140 -3.91 -21.66 0.90
C ASP A 140 -2.81 -21.79 -0.16
N HIS A 141 -1.83 -20.89 -0.13
CA HIS A 141 -0.76 -20.82 -1.13
C HIS A 141 0.64 -21.01 -0.55
N ILE A 142 0.76 -21.44 0.72
CA ILE A 142 2.05 -21.53 1.42
C ILE A 142 3.04 -22.48 0.74
N GLU A 143 2.56 -23.56 0.10
CA GLU A 143 3.40 -24.50 -0.65
C GLU A 143 4.09 -23.87 -1.88
N LYS A 144 3.62 -22.70 -2.30
CA LYS A 144 4.19 -21.90 -3.39
C LYS A 144 4.94 -20.69 -2.85
N SER A 145 5.28 -20.67 -1.56
CA SER A 145 5.92 -19.52 -0.96
C SER A 145 7.36 -19.35 -1.42
N LEU A 146 7.82 -18.10 -1.47
CA LEU A 146 9.18 -17.74 -1.74
C LEU A 146 9.60 -16.62 -0.78
N PHE A 147 10.61 -16.90 0.04
CA PHE A 147 11.20 -15.88 0.90
C PHE A 147 12.16 -14.99 0.09
N ASN A 148 12.03 -13.68 0.27
CA ASN A 148 12.92 -12.69 -0.32
C ASN A 148 13.64 -11.90 0.79
N ASP A 149 14.96 -12.05 0.86
CA ASP A 149 15.82 -11.46 1.88
C ASP A 149 15.89 -9.92 1.81
N TYR A 150 15.85 -9.35 0.61
CA TYR A 150 15.94 -7.91 0.40
C TYR A 150 14.74 -7.16 0.98
N TYR A 151 13.54 -7.72 0.81
CA TYR A 151 12.32 -7.18 1.40
C TYR A 151 12.03 -7.73 2.80
N ASP A 152 12.72 -8.82 3.17
CA ASP A 152 12.53 -9.63 4.37
C ASP A 152 11.03 -9.92 4.54
N LEU A 153 10.48 -10.60 3.54
CA LEU A 153 9.08 -10.96 3.38
C LEU A 153 9.00 -12.36 2.77
N GLU A 154 8.01 -13.13 3.23
CA GLU A 154 7.61 -14.35 2.54
C GLU A 154 6.49 -14.00 1.55
N PHE A 155 6.60 -14.46 0.31
CA PHE A 155 5.65 -14.17 -0.76
C PHE A 155 4.92 -15.41 -1.22
N VAL A 156 3.61 -15.32 -1.42
CA VAL A 156 2.79 -16.31 -2.13
C VAL A 156 2.19 -15.69 -3.40
N PRO A 157 1.71 -16.49 -4.37
CA PRO A 157 1.03 -15.96 -5.54
C PRO A 157 -0.17 -15.10 -5.13
N GLY A 158 -0.29 -13.90 -5.69
CA GLY A 158 -1.39 -13.01 -5.37
C GLY A 158 -2.71 -13.42 -6.05
N PRO A 159 -3.86 -12.92 -5.55
CA PRO A 159 -5.19 -13.35 -6.01
C PRO A 159 -5.61 -12.78 -7.38
N ARG A 160 -4.99 -11.67 -7.82
CA ARG A 160 -5.32 -10.98 -9.07
C ARG A 160 -4.06 -10.74 -9.92
N PRO A 161 -4.16 -10.54 -11.24
CA PRO A 161 -3.01 -10.10 -12.01
C PRO A 161 -2.49 -8.73 -11.56
N TYR A 162 -1.19 -8.48 -11.70
CA TYR A 162 -0.61 -7.16 -11.48
C TYR A 162 -0.69 -6.35 -12.78
N THR A 163 -1.19 -5.12 -12.71
CA THR A 163 -1.31 -4.21 -13.87
C THR A 163 -0.99 -2.77 -13.47
N LEU A 164 -0.92 -1.85 -14.44
CA LEU A 164 -0.77 -0.42 -14.16
C LEU A 164 -1.90 0.15 -13.28
N PHE A 165 -3.11 -0.40 -13.39
CA PHE A 165 -4.32 0.03 -12.66
C PHE A 165 -4.69 -0.91 -11.51
N ASP A 166 -3.94 -1.99 -11.34
CA ASP A 166 -4.09 -2.99 -10.26
C ASP A 166 -2.69 -3.32 -9.72
N ASN A 167 -2.05 -2.28 -9.19
CA ASN A 167 -0.70 -2.33 -8.65
C ASN A 167 -0.71 -2.27 -7.12
N SER A 168 0.47 -2.28 -6.50
CA SER A 168 0.63 -2.20 -5.04
C SER A 168 -0.20 -1.09 -4.40
N ASN A 169 -0.28 0.08 -5.05
CA ASN A 169 -0.91 1.26 -4.47
C ASN A 169 -2.43 1.20 -4.56
N HIS A 170 -2.96 0.63 -5.64
CA HIS A 170 -4.40 0.40 -5.79
C HIS A 170 -4.87 -0.69 -4.82
N VAL A 171 -4.14 -1.80 -4.70
CA VAL A 171 -4.49 -2.86 -3.75
C VAL A 171 -4.43 -2.37 -2.31
N VAL A 172 -3.45 -1.52 -1.96
CA VAL A 172 -3.41 -0.89 -0.64
C VAL A 172 -4.57 0.11 -0.44
N ALA A 173 -4.99 0.83 -1.48
CA ALA A 173 -6.21 1.64 -1.43
C ALA A 173 -7.45 0.77 -1.15
N ASP A 174 -7.63 -0.34 -1.87
CA ASP A 174 -8.74 -1.28 -1.65
C ASP A 174 -8.75 -1.80 -0.20
N TRP A 175 -7.57 -2.09 0.37
CA TRP A 175 -7.46 -2.52 1.77
C TRP A 175 -7.80 -1.41 2.76
N LEU A 176 -7.39 -0.16 2.49
CA LEU A 176 -7.78 0.99 3.31
C LEU A 176 -9.29 1.22 3.25
N GLU A 177 -9.92 1.07 2.09
CA GLU A 177 -11.37 1.16 1.92
C GLU A 177 -12.10 0.02 2.65
N GLU A 178 -11.57 -1.21 2.67
CA GLU A 178 -12.14 -2.32 3.46
C GLU A 178 -12.06 -2.08 4.97
N LEU A 179 -11.03 -1.36 5.41
CA LEU A 179 -10.89 -0.82 6.77
C LEU A 179 -11.85 0.36 7.02
N GLY A 180 -12.51 0.85 5.97
CA GLY A 180 -13.39 2.02 5.94
C GLY A 180 -12.66 3.33 6.17
N VAL A 181 -11.41 3.38 5.75
CA VAL A 181 -10.66 4.60 5.50
C VAL A 181 -11.05 5.09 4.11
N ASP A 182 -11.50 6.33 3.99
CA ASP A 182 -11.92 6.88 2.70
C ASP A 182 -10.70 7.26 1.84
N VAL A 183 -10.64 6.70 0.62
CA VAL A 183 -9.58 6.93 -0.34
C VAL A 183 -10.15 7.58 -1.60
N ARG A 184 -9.55 8.68 -2.05
CA ARG A 184 -9.95 9.41 -3.26
C ARG A 184 -8.75 9.66 -4.18
N GLY A 185 -9.01 9.93 -5.46
CA GLY A 185 -7.96 10.17 -6.44
C GLY A 185 -7.26 8.87 -6.87
N SER A 186 -6.14 8.97 -7.59
CA SER A 186 -5.40 7.80 -8.05
C SER A 186 -4.06 7.67 -7.32
N PRO A 187 -3.82 6.59 -6.58
CA PRO A 187 -2.55 6.35 -5.90
C PRO A 187 -1.50 5.69 -6.82
N ILE A 188 -1.74 5.66 -8.14
CA ILE A 188 -0.97 4.88 -9.12
C ILE A 188 0.56 4.98 -8.97
N PHE A 189 1.09 6.17 -8.65
CA PHE A 189 2.54 6.40 -8.48
C PHE A 189 3.06 6.33 -7.04
N GLY A 190 2.21 5.95 -6.08
CA GLY A 190 2.59 5.84 -4.67
C GLY A 190 2.62 7.18 -3.94
N HIS A 191 2.05 8.24 -4.52
CA HIS A 191 1.91 9.51 -3.83
C HIS A 191 0.67 9.51 -2.96
N TRP A 192 0.87 9.67 -1.65
CA TRP A 192 -0.22 9.71 -0.67
C TRP A 192 -0.29 11.08 0.00
N ARG A 193 -1.51 11.59 0.16
CA ARG A 193 -1.81 12.76 0.97
C ARG A 193 -2.82 12.36 2.05
N VAL A 194 -2.50 12.63 3.30
CA VAL A 194 -3.42 12.39 4.42
C VAL A 194 -4.08 13.70 4.82
N GLU A 195 -5.40 13.68 4.86
CA GLU A 195 -6.24 14.81 5.27
C GLU A 195 -6.97 14.45 6.57
N ASN A 196 -7.18 15.45 7.43
CA ASN A 196 -8.06 15.28 8.58
C ASN A 196 -9.52 15.41 8.10
N ASP A 197 -10.43 14.61 8.67
CA ASP A 197 -11.85 14.86 8.44
C ASP A 197 -12.19 16.27 8.93
N SER A 198 -12.73 17.08 8.04
CA SER A 198 -12.97 18.52 8.25
C SER A 198 -14.43 18.76 8.59
N ARG A 199 -14.98 17.96 9.49
CA ARG A 199 -16.37 18.09 9.96
C ARG A 199 -16.46 18.78 11.29
#